data_AF-A0A7C4IGR7-F1
#
_entry.id   AF-A0A7C4IGR7-F1
#
_cell.length_a   1.000
_cell.length_b   1.000
_cell.length_c   1.000
_cell.angle_alpha   90.00
_cell.angle_beta   90.00
_cell.angle_gamma   90.00
#
_symmetry.space_group_name_H-M   'P 1'
#
loop_
_entity.id
_entity.type
_entity.pdbx_description
1 polymer ?
#
loop_
_entity_poly.entity_id
_entity_poly.type
_entity_poly.pdbx_seq_one_letter_code
_entity_poly.pdbx_strand_id
1 'polypeptide(L)' 'EASLVGVYWGEFAKREPKANARMIGELMSWLAQGRLKPRVSHVYPLHDTPRALDDLLHRRAIGKLVIRP' A
#
# COMPACT_ATOMS: atom_id res chain seq x y z
N GLU A 1 -8.76 26.35 13.89
CA GLU A 1 -8.10 26.57 12.60
C GLU A 1 -8.03 25.23 11.86
N ALA A 2 -8.26 25.21 10.54
CA ALA A 2 -8.18 24.00 9.73
C ALA A 2 -7.34 24.29 8.48
N SER A 3 -6.60 23.29 8.00
CA SER A 3 -5.74 23.40 6.82
C SER A 3 -6.15 22.39 5.75
N LEU A 4 -5.97 22.78 4.49
CA LEU A 4 -6.11 21.89 3.33
C LEU A 4 -4.72 21.50 2.84
N VAL A 5 -4.40 20.21 2.85
CA VAL A 5 -3.08 19.68 2.43
C VAL A 5 -3.29 18.62 1.35
N GLY A 6 -2.80 18.90 0.14
CA GLY A 6 -2.80 17.94 -0.96
C GLY A 6 -1.67 16.92 -0.79
N VAL A 7 -1.98 15.62 -0.90
CA VAL A 7 -0.99 14.54 -0.79
C VAL A 7 -1.00 13.71 -2.06
N TYR A 8 0.10 13.76 -2.80
CA TYR A 8 0.31 12.89 -3.97
C TYR A 8 1.70 12.24 -3.90
N TRP A 9 1.74 11.02 -3.36
CA TRP A 9 2.99 10.31 -3.08
C TRP A 9 3.82 10.04 -4.35
N GLY A 10 3.19 9.76 -5.49
CA GLY A 10 3.90 9.44 -6.73
C GLY A 10 4.77 10.60 -7.23
N GLU A 11 4.28 11.84 -7.14
CA GLU A 11 5.06 13.02 -7.51
C GLU A 11 6.12 13.38 -6.47
N PHE A 12 5.77 13.27 -5.17
CA PHE A 12 6.71 13.44 -4.07
C PHE A 12 7.90 12.49 -4.19
N ALA A 13 7.65 11.20 -4.42
CA ALA A 13 8.70 10.19 -4.56
C ALA A 13 9.65 10.48 -5.73
N LYS A 14 9.15 11.06 -6.83
CA LYS A 14 9.94 11.46 -7.99
C LYS A 14 10.78 12.70 -7.73
N ARG A 15 10.20 13.75 -7.13
CA ARG A 15 10.87 15.04 -6.88
C ARG A 15 11.83 14.99 -5.69
N GLU A 16 11.49 14.21 -4.67
CA GLU A 16 12.20 14.17 -3.38
C GLU A 16 12.64 12.73 -3.02
N PRO A 17 13.48 12.08 -3.85
CA PRO A 17 13.83 10.67 -3.67
C PRO A 17 14.53 10.38 -2.33
N LYS A 18 15.33 11.33 -1.81
CA LYS A 18 16.00 11.19 -0.50
C LYS A 18 15.00 11.24 0.67
N ALA A 19 14.00 12.11 0.60
CA ALA A 19 12.97 12.20 1.63
C ALA A 19 12.08 10.94 1.60
N ASN A 20 11.69 10.50 0.40
CA ASN A 20 10.95 9.26 0.21
C ASN A 20 11.71 8.03 0.73
N ALA A 21 13.02 7.92 0.45
CA ALA A 21 13.84 6.82 0.96
C ALA A 21 13.88 6.78 2.49
N ARG A 22 13.98 7.95 3.14
CA ARG A 22 13.91 8.06 4.60
C ARG A 22 12.56 7.60 5.15
N MET A 23 11.46 8.08 4.54
CA MET A 23 10.09 7.71 4.91
C MET A 23 9.89 6.18 4.78
N ILE A 24 10.31 5.58 3.66
CA ILE A 24 10.23 4.13 3.47
C ILE A 24 11.07 3.38 4.51
N GLY A 25 12.28 3.86 4.81
CA GLY A 25 13.14 3.27 5.85
C GLY A 25 12.47 3.25 7.22
N GLU A 26 11.77 4.31 7.59
CA GLU A 26 10.99 4.37 8.84
C GLU A 26 9.82 3.36 8.84
N LEU A 27 9.06 3.26 7.74
CA LEU A 27 7.99 2.26 7.62
C LEU A 27 8.51 0.83 7.76
N MET A 28 9.67 0.52 7.15
CA MET A 28 10.31 -0.78 7.27
C MET A 28 10.80 -1.05 8.69
N SER A 29 11.32 -0.04 9.39
CA SER A 29 11.69 -0.14 10.81
C SER A 29 10.47 -0.49 11.67
N TRP A 30 9.33 0.18 11.48
CA TRP A 30 8.10 -0.15 12.20
C TRP A 30 7.57 -1.55 11.89
N LEU A 31 7.72 -2.00 10.65
CA LEU A 31 7.38 -3.37 10.25
C LEU A 31 8.25 -4.39 10.98
N ALA A 32 9.58 -4.18 10.98
CA ALA A 32 10.54 -5.05 11.68
C ALA A 32 10.31 -5.08 13.20
N GLN A 33 9.88 -3.95 13.79
CA GLN A 33 9.49 -3.83 15.20
C GLN A 33 8.11 -4.44 15.51
N GLY A 34 7.34 -4.88 14.51
CA GLY A 34 5.98 -5.38 14.69
C GLY A 34 4.94 -4.31 15.07
N ARG A 35 5.31 -3.03 14.99
CA ARG A 35 4.42 -1.88 15.24
C ARG A 35 3.47 -1.64 14.08
N LEU A 36 3.87 -2.02 12.87
CA LEU A 36 3.03 -2.03 11.68
C LEU A 36 2.68 -3.47 11.32
N LYS A 37 1.39 -3.78 11.22
CA LYS A 37 0.88 -5.12 10.86
C LYS A 37 -0.05 -5.02 9.64
N PRO A 38 0.49 -5.02 8.41
CA PRO A 38 -0.34 -4.93 7.20
C PRO A 38 -1.29 -6.12 7.10
N ARG A 39 -2.59 -5.87 6.95
CA ARG A 39 -3.59 -6.92 6.75
C ARG A 39 -3.63 -7.32 5.28
N VAL A 40 -3.23 -8.55 4.98
CA VAL A 40 -3.53 -9.19 3.69
C VAL A 40 -4.92 -9.78 3.79
N SER A 41 -5.84 -9.35 2.92
CA SER A 41 -7.20 -9.88 2.86
C SER A 41 -7.26 -11.23 2.16
N HIS A 42 -6.67 -11.32 0.97
CA HIS A 42 -6.67 -12.51 0.14
C HIS A 42 -5.40 -12.58 -0.71
N VAL A 43 -5.01 -13.80 -1.04
CA VAL A 43 -3.94 -14.10 -2.00
C VAL A 43 -4.58 -14.89 -3.15
N TYR A 44 -4.44 -14.39 -4.38
CA TYR A 44 -4.94 -15.06 -5.58
C TYR A 44 -3.75 -15.57 -6.41
N PRO A 45 -3.87 -16.72 -7.09
CA PRO A 45 -2.91 -17.09 -8.13
C PRO A 45 -2.99 -16.11 -9.31
N LEU A 46 -1.94 -16.01 -10.11
CA LEU A 46 -1.82 -15.06 -11.21
C LEU A 46 -2.99 -15.16 -12.21
N HIS A 47 -3.43 -16.38 -12.53
CA HIS A 47 -4.55 -16.60 -13.45
C HIS A 47 -5.90 -16.09 -12.91
N ASP A 48 -6.04 -15.90 -11.60
CA ASP A 48 -7.25 -15.38 -10.95
C ASP A 48 -7.21 -13.85 -10.75
N THR A 49 -6.25 -13.15 -11.37
CA THR A 49 -6.20 -11.68 -11.34
C THR A 49 -7.54 -11.01 -11.74
N PRO A 50 -8.31 -11.50 -12.74
CA PRO A 50 -9.63 -10.93 -13.04
C PRO A 50 -10.58 -10.95 -11.84
N ARG A 51 -10.60 -12.04 -11.07
CA ARG A 51 -11.42 -12.17 -9.86
C ARG A 51 -10.93 -11.23 -8.75
N ALA A 52 -9.63 -11.12 -8.56
CA ALA A 52 -9.06 -10.22 -7.56
C ALA A 52 -9.45 -8.74 -7.83
N LEU A 53 -9.46 -8.34 -9.11
CA LEU A 53 -9.92 -7.01 -9.52
C LEU A 53 -11.42 -6.84 -9.31
N ASP A 54 -12.23 -7.85 -9.62
CA ASP A 54 -13.67 -7.84 -9.36
C ASP A 54 -13.98 -7.66 -7.86
N ASP A 55 -13.28 -8.40 -6.99
CA ASP A 55 -13.39 -8.27 -5.54
C ASP A 55 -12.98 -6.87 -5.03
N LEU A 56 -11.97 -6.25 -5.66
CA LEU A 56 -11.55 -4.89 -5.34
C LEU A 56 -12.62 -3.86 -5.76
N LEU A 57 -13.11 -3.94 -7.00
CA LEU A 57 -14.11 -3.01 -7.56
C LEU A 57 -15.42 -3.06 -6.78
N HIS A 58 -15.87 -4.26 -6.39
CA HIS A 58 -17.07 -4.47 -5.60
C HIS A 58 -16.86 -4.26 -4.09
N ARG A 59 -15.71 -3.70 -3.67
CA ARG A 59 -15.38 -3.36 -2.28
C ARG A 59 -15.48 -4.55 -1.31
N ARG A 60 -15.21 -5.77 -1.79
CA ARG A 60 -15.20 -6.99 -0.96
C ARG A 60 -13.88 -7.15 -0.19
N ALA A 61 -12.84 -6.41 -0.58
CA ALA A 61 -11.54 -6.42 0.08
C ALA A 61 -11.49 -5.50 1.30
N ILE A 62 -11.02 -6.03 2.45
CA ILE A 62 -10.66 -5.24 3.63
C ILE A 62 -9.13 -5.35 3.84
N GLY A 63 -8.35 -4.33 3.51
CA GLY A 63 -6.88 -4.44 3.49
C GLY A 63 -6.35 -4.80 2.11
N LYS A 64 -5.27 -5.58 2.03
CA LYS A 64 -4.52 -5.77 0.79
C LYS A 64 -4.79 -7.10 0.11
N LEU A 65 -5.21 -7.06 -1.17
CA LEU A 65 -5.18 -8.23 -2.06
C LEU A 65 -3.77 -8.40 -2.63
N VAL A 66 -3.30 -9.64 -2.73
CA VAL A 66 -1.98 -10.01 -3.27
C VAL A 66 -2.17 -11.00 -4.42
N ILE A 67 -1.45 -10.78 -5.51
CA ILE A 67 -1.34 -11.74 -6.62
C ILE A 67 -0.03 -12.50 -6.47
N ARG A 68 -0.08 -13.83 -6.58
CA ARG A 68 1.09 -14.71 -6.52
C ARG A 68 1.31 -15.38 -7.90
N PRO A 69 2.55 -15.38 -8.43
CA PRO A 69 2.89 -16.09 -9.67
C PRO A 69 2.49 -17.58 -9.63
#